data_AF-A0A8S9JKP4-F1
#
_entry.id   AF-A0A8S9JKP4-F1
#
_cell.length_a   1.000
_cell.length_b   1.000
_cell.length_c   1.000
_cell.angle_alpha   90.00
_cell.angle_beta   90.00
_cell.angle_gamma   90.00
#
_symmetry.space_group_name_H-M   'P 1'
#
loop_
_entity.id
_entity.type
_entity.pdbx_description
1 polymer ?
#
loop_
_entity_poly.entity_id
_entity_poly.type
_entity_poly.pdbx_seq_one_letter_code
_entity_poly.pdbx_strand_id
1 'polypeptide(L)'
;MEENHLLLKGTLTLHLMAELVVLEERKKSVLEQFCVDLTARASEGLIDPVIGREKEVQRVIQILCRRTKNNPILLGEAGVGKTAIAEGLAISIAEANAPGFLLTKRIMSLDIGLLMAGAKERGELESRVTALISEVKKSGKVILFIDEVHTLIGSGTVGRGNKGSGLDIANLLKPPLGRGELQCIASTTLDEFRSQFEKDKALARRFQPVLIDEPSEEDAVKILIGLREKYEAHHNCKYTIEAIDAAVYLSSRYIADRFLPDKAIDLIDEAGSRARIQAFRKKKEDAICILSKPPDDYWQEIRTVQAMHEVVLSSRPNQEDGNAIADESNELVEESSLPPAAGNDERRPFTVVLFDEIEKAHPDIFNILLQLFEDGHLTDSQGRRVSFKNALIIMTSNVGSSAIAKGRQRSIGFILDDDEEEASYSGMKALVVEELKNYFRPELLNRIDEIMMEILNLMLQDLKSRLVALGVGLEVSEPVKELICRQGYDPAYGARPLRRTVTEIVEDPLSEAFLAGSFKPGDTAFVVLDDTGNPSVRTKPDSYTVRVTDKTSIA
;
A
#
# COMPACT_ATOMS: atom_id res chain seq x y z
N MET A 1 -6.36 60.06 52.01
CA MET A 1 -7.48 59.11 51.84
C MET A 1 -7.41 58.32 50.52
N GLU A 2 -6.66 58.77 49.51
CA GLU A 2 -6.56 58.07 48.21
C GLU A 2 -5.63 56.84 48.20
N GLU A 3 -4.56 56.80 49.01
CA GLU A 3 -3.63 55.65 49.04
C GLU A 3 -4.28 54.36 49.60
N ASN A 4 -5.14 54.47 50.60
CA ASN A 4 -5.86 53.29 51.14
C ASN A 4 -6.87 52.70 50.16
N HIS A 5 -7.35 53.51 49.20
CA HIS A 5 -8.34 53.04 48.22
C HIS A 5 -7.69 52.25 47.06
N LEU A 6 -6.43 52.55 46.74
CA LEU A 6 -5.63 51.84 45.75
C LEU A 6 -5.16 50.48 46.27
N LEU A 7 -4.74 50.44 47.55
CA LEU A 7 -4.36 49.19 48.23
C LEU A 7 -5.54 48.21 48.33
N LEU A 8 -6.73 48.67 48.73
CA LEU A 8 -7.92 47.80 48.78
C LEU A 8 -8.31 47.24 47.39
N LYS A 9 -8.20 48.04 46.32
CA LYS A 9 -8.46 47.56 44.95
C LYS A 9 -7.43 46.52 44.52
N GLY A 10 -6.15 46.71 44.84
CA GLY A 10 -5.09 45.74 44.56
C GLY A 10 -5.31 44.40 45.28
N THR A 11 -5.70 44.45 46.56
CA THR A 11 -5.96 43.23 47.35
C THR A 11 -7.21 42.48 46.87
N LEU A 12 -8.29 43.18 46.51
CA LEU A 12 -9.50 42.56 45.94
C LEU A 12 -9.24 41.94 44.56
N THR A 13 -8.37 42.55 43.75
CA THR A 13 -8.01 42.01 42.43
C THR A 13 -7.12 40.77 42.57
N LEU A 14 -6.18 40.78 43.52
CA LEU A 14 -5.38 39.60 43.85
C LEU A 14 -6.22 38.48 44.48
N HIS A 15 -7.24 38.81 45.27
CA HIS A 15 -8.15 37.81 45.83
C HIS A 15 -9.08 37.22 44.77
N LEU A 16 -9.61 38.04 43.84
CA LEU A 16 -10.38 37.54 42.68
C LEU A 16 -9.52 36.73 41.71
N MET A 17 -8.26 37.14 41.48
CA MET A 17 -7.33 36.37 40.64
C MET A 17 -6.89 35.08 41.34
N ALA A 18 -6.70 35.10 42.66
CA ALA A 18 -6.46 33.90 43.45
C ALA A 18 -7.69 32.99 43.48
N GLU A 19 -8.92 33.51 43.58
CA GLU A 19 -10.14 32.71 43.46
C GLU A 19 -10.34 32.17 42.03
N LEU A 20 -9.96 32.91 40.99
CA LEU A 20 -9.94 32.44 39.60
C LEU A 20 -8.90 31.34 39.37
N VAL A 21 -7.70 31.46 39.96
CA VAL A 21 -6.64 30.44 39.92
C VAL A 21 -7.01 29.22 40.78
N VAL A 22 -7.68 29.41 41.92
CA VAL A 22 -8.18 28.32 42.78
C VAL A 22 -9.37 27.58 42.14
N LEU A 23 -10.11 28.22 41.24
CA LEU A 23 -11.14 27.55 40.42
C LEU A 23 -10.53 26.71 39.27
N GLU A 24 -9.28 26.96 38.86
CA GLU A 24 -8.53 26.13 37.90
C GLU A 24 -7.90 24.87 38.53
N GLU A 25 -7.79 24.79 39.86
CA GLU A 25 -7.41 23.55 40.57
C GLU A 25 -8.61 22.63 40.86
N ARG A 26 -9.62 22.59 39.99
CA ARG A 26 -10.48 21.40 39.94
C ARG A 26 -9.59 20.24 39.53
N LYS A 27 -9.25 19.36 40.49
CA LYS A 27 -8.60 18.06 40.24
C LYS A 27 -9.14 17.49 38.92
N LYS A 28 -8.31 17.47 37.87
CA LYS A 28 -8.67 16.95 36.55
C LYS A 28 -9.38 15.62 36.75
N SER A 29 -10.55 15.49 36.16
CA SER A 29 -11.37 14.29 36.30
C SER A 29 -10.59 13.07 35.82
N VAL A 30 -10.82 11.87 36.37
CA VAL A 30 -10.09 10.66 35.92
C VAL A 30 -10.38 10.40 34.45
N LEU A 31 -11.60 10.75 33.99
CA LEU A 31 -11.98 10.70 32.58
C LEU A 31 -11.17 11.69 31.73
N GLU A 32 -10.91 12.90 32.19
CA GLU A 32 -10.10 13.87 31.44
C GLU A 32 -8.61 13.50 31.40
N GLN A 33 -8.14 12.68 32.34
CA GLN A 33 -6.75 12.22 32.40
C GLN A 33 -6.48 11.06 31.45
N PHE A 34 -7.42 10.12 31.31
CA PHE A 34 -7.21 8.86 30.58
C PHE A 34 -8.10 8.70 29.34
N CYS A 35 -9.03 9.62 29.10
CA CYS A 35 -9.91 9.56 27.95
C CYS A 35 -9.88 10.85 27.12
N VAL A 36 -10.14 10.69 25.83
CA VAL A 36 -10.37 11.78 24.87
C VAL A 36 -11.87 11.91 24.61
N ASP A 37 -12.43 13.11 24.76
CA ASP A 37 -13.85 13.37 24.48
C ASP A 37 -14.07 13.49 22.95
N LEU A 38 -14.58 12.43 22.33
CA LEU A 38 -14.87 12.42 20.90
C LEU A 38 -16.05 13.32 20.55
N THR A 39 -17.02 13.47 21.45
CA THR A 39 -18.17 14.35 21.21
C THR A 39 -17.76 15.82 21.20
N ALA A 40 -16.85 16.21 22.10
CA ALA A 40 -16.25 17.55 22.07
C ALA A 40 -15.46 17.79 20.78
N ARG A 41 -14.57 16.87 20.40
CA ARG A 41 -13.81 16.97 19.14
C ARG A 41 -14.71 17.04 17.90
N ALA A 42 -15.82 16.30 17.88
CA ALA A 42 -16.81 16.37 16.82
C ALA A 42 -17.42 17.78 16.74
N SER A 43 -17.82 18.36 17.88
CA SER A 43 -18.43 19.69 17.92
C SER A 43 -17.47 20.82 17.51
N GLU A 44 -16.16 20.59 17.65
CA GLU A 44 -15.10 21.51 17.23
C GLU A 44 -14.66 21.30 15.77
N GLY A 45 -15.21 20.31 15.07
CA GLY A 45 -14.82 19.98 13.69
C GLY A 45 -13.44 19.32 13.57
N LEU A 46 -12.89 18.78 14.67
CA LEU A 46 -11.57 18.15 14.75
C LEU A 46 -11.58 16.65 14.39
N ILE A 47 -12.74 16.12 13.98
CA ILE A 47 -12.92 14.74 13.55
C ILE A 47 -13.06 14.70 12.03
N ASP A 48 -12.54 13.65 11.42
CA ASP A 48 -12.65 13.43 9.97
C ASP A 48 -14.07 13.07 9.55
N PRO A 49 -14.51 13.49 8.36
CA PRO A 49 -15.83 13.13 7.87
C PRO A 49 -15.93 11.60 7.68
N VAL A 50 -16.99 11.01 8.24
CA VAL A 50 -17.23 9.57 8.15
C VAL A 50 -18.14 9.31 6.95
N ILE A 51 -17.61 8.60 5.95
CA ILE A 51 -18.24 8.43 4.64
C ILE A 51 -18.55 6.96 4.39
N GLY A 52 -19.79 6.66 3.97
CA GLY A 52 -20.17 5.32 3.53
C GLY A 52 -20.31 4.29 4.65
N ARG A 53 -20.36 4.75 5.92
CA ARG A 53 -20.49 3.90 7.12
C ARG A 53 -21.81 4.16 7.88
N GLU A 54 -22.81 4.72 7.22
CA GLU A 54 -24.06 5.13 7.85
C GLU A 54 -24.84 3.93 8.41
N LYS A 55 -24.79 2.78 7.72
CA LYS A 55 -25.47 1.55 8.14
C LYS A 55 -24.89 1.00 9.44
N GLU A 56 -23.56 0.98 9.56
CA GLU A 56 -22.83 0.52 10.73
C GLU A 56 -23.05 1.46 11.91
N VAL A 57 -22.97 2.78 11.69
CA VAL A 57 -23.28 3.78 12.72
C VAL A 57 -24.72 3.64 13.20
N GLN A 58 -25.69 3.49 12.30
CA GLN A 58 -27.09 3.27 12.65
C GLN A 58 -27.28 1.97 13.43
N ARG A 59 -26.54 0.91 13.08
CA ARG A 59 -26.55 -0.35 13.81
C ARG A 59 -26.00 -0.20 15.24
N VAL A 60 -24.92 0.56 15.41
CA VAL A 60 -24.35 0.90 16.73
C VAL A 60 -25.38 1.66 17.57
N ILE A 61 -26.03 2.69 17.01
CA ILE A 61 -27.12 3.45 17.66
C ILE A 61 -28.24 2.50 18.10
N GLN A 62 -28.68 1.61 17.21
CA GLN A 62 -29.74 0.64 17.50
C GLN A 62 -29.38 -0.25 18.70
N ILE A 63 -28.12 -0.70 18.80
CA ILE A 63 -27.65 -1.54 19.91
C ILE A 63 -27.60 -0.73 21.21
N LEU A 64 -27.06 0.48 21.19
CA LEU A 64 -26.93 1.34 22.37
C LEU A 64 -28.30 1.71 22.98
N CYS A 65 -29.35 1.76 22.16
CA CYS A 65 -30.72 2.01 22.60
C CYS A 65 -31.44 0.79 23.21
N ARG A 66 -30.84 -0.40 23.22
CA ARG A 66 -31.46 -1.60 23.81
C ARG A 66 -31.45 -1.54 25.34
N ARG A 67 -32.42 -2.22 25.98
CA ARG A 67 -32.46 -2.38 27.44
C ARG A 67 -31.46 -3.41 27.97
N THR A 68 -31.16 -4.43 27.16
CA THR A 68 -30.19 -5.49 27.49
C THR A 68 -29.28 -5.72 26.28
N LYS A 69 -28.04 -6.17 26.52
CA LYS A 69 -27.00 -6.33 25.47
C LYS A 69 -26.82 -5.05 24.66
N ASN A 70 -26.67 -3.94 25.36
CA ASN A 70 -26.58 -2.58 24.82
C ASN A 70 -25.14 -2.10 24.62
N ASN A 71 -24.19 -3.04 24.54
CA ASN A 71 -22.77 -2.78 24.28
C ASN A 71 -22.43 -3.35 22.90
N PRO A 72 -22.23 -2.53 21.87
CA PRO A 72 -21.76 -3.00 20.58
C PRO A 72 -20.28 -3.39 20.66
N ILE A 73 -19.90 -4.43 19.91
CA ILE A 73 -18.51 -4.75 19.61
C ILE A 73 -18.30 -4.74 18.10
N LEU A 74 -17.41 -3.87 17.65
CA LEU A 74 -17.02 -3.64 16.26
C LEU A 74 -15.99 -4.70 15.89
N LEU A 75 -16.34 -5.58 14.95
CA LEU A 75 -15.52 -6.70 14.51
C LEU A 75 -15.14 -6.50 13.05
N GLY A 76 -13.85 -6.35 12.77
CA GLY A 76 -13.34 -6.20 11.41
C GLY A 76 -11.81 -6.17 11.42
N GLU A 77 -11.20 -6.30 10.26
CA GLU A 77 -9.75 -6.31 10.11
C GLU A 77 -9.11 -4.98 10.53
N ALA A 78 -7.80 -4.97 10.79
CA ALA A 78 -7.07 -3.73 11.05
C ALA A 78 -7.14 -2.81 9.81
N GLY A 79 -7.28 -1.50 10.03
CA GLY A 79 -7.32 -0.51 8.95
C GLY A 79 -8.70 -0.28 8.31
N VAL A 80 -9.74 -1.07 8.56
CA VAL A 80 -11.06 -0.89 7.90
C VAL A 80 -11.87 0.33 8.38
N GLY A 81 -11.38 1.07 9.38
CA GLY A 81 -12.06 2.26 9.93
C GLY A 81 -13.00 2.00 11.11
N LYS A 82 -12.64 1.08 12.03
CA LYS A 82 -13.43 0.81 13.25
C LYS A 82 -13.57 2.04 14.14
N THR A 83 -12.48 2.78 14.33
CA THR A 83 -12.44 4.04 15.10
C THR A 83 -13.30 5.11 14.45
N ALA A 84 -13.28 5.20 13.11
CA ALA A 84 -14.13 6.11 12.34
C ALA A 84 -15.63 5.89 12.59
N ILE A 85 -16.09 4.66 12.89
CA ILE A 85 -17.50 4.41 13.23
C ILE A 85 -17.86 5.00 14.61
N ALA A 86 -16.95 4.94 15.58
CA ALA A 86 -17.16 5.54 16.89
C ALA A 86 -17.15 7.08 16.80
N GLU A 87 -16.27 7.63 15.98
CA GLU A 87 -16.22 9.05 15.63
C GLU A 87 -17.48 9.50 14.87
N GLY A 88 -17.99 8.69 13.94
CA GLY A 88 -19.23 8.97 13.21
C GLY A 88 -20.45 9.00 14.12
N LEU A 89 -20.47 8.16 15.16
CA LEU A 89 -21.47 8.27 16.22
C LEU A 89 -21.31 9.58 17.00
N ALA A 90 -20.09 10.04 17.27
CA ALA A 90 -19.83 11.30 17.96
C ALA A 90 -20.34 12.50 17.15
N ILE A 91 -20.08 12.52 15.83
CA ILE A 91 -20.61 13.50 14.88
C ILE A 91 -22.14 13.48 14.91
N SER A 92 -22.76 12.30 14.80
CA SER A 92 -24.22 12.15 14.83
C SER A 92 -24.86 12.70 16.11
N ILE A 93 -24.18 12.54 17.26
CA ILE A 93 -24.63 13.13 18.54
C ILE A 93 -24.45 14.65 18.53
N ALA A 94 -23.30 15.17 18.06
CA ALA A 94 -23.01 16.59 18.01
C ALA A 94 -23.96 17.37 17.08
N GLU A 95 -24.34 16.78 15.95
CA GLU A 95 -25.28 17.33 14.97
C GLU A 95 -26.76 17.13 15.33
N ALA A 96 -27.04 16.55 16.51
CA ALA A 96 -28.40 16.22 16.96
C ALA A 96 -29.19 15.27 16.04
N ASN A 97 -28.50 14.41 15.27
CA ASN A 97 -29.09 13.40 14.39
C ASN A 97 -29.28 12.03 15.09
N ALA A 98 -28.89 11.91 16.35
CA ALA A 98 -29.11 10.71 17.17
C ALA A 98 -30.43 10.77 17.98
N PRO A 99 -31.02 9.62 18.37
CA PRO A 99 -32.19 9.59 19.25
C PRO A 99 -31.97 10.35 20.56
N GLY A 100 -33.01 11.01 21.07
CA GLY A 100 -32.91 11.93 22.23
C GLY A 100 -32.24 11.36 23.49
N PHE A 101 -32.31 10.04 23.69
CA PHE A 101 -31.59 9.36 24.77
C PHE A 101 -30.06 9.48 24.64
N LEU A 102 -29.52 9.39 23.42
CA LEU A 102 -28.09 9.48 23.13
C LEU A 102 -27.58 10.92 23.09
N LEU A 103 -28.45 11.90 22.78
CA LEU A 103 -28.06 13.32 22.77
C LEU A 103 -27.58 13.83 24.14
N THR A 104 -28.04 13.22 25.22
CA THR A 104 -27.58 13.57 26.58
C THR A 104 -26.26 12.92 26.97
N LYS A 105 -25.71 12.06 26.11
CA LYS A 105 -24.51 11.26 26.38
C LYS A 105 -23.30 11.78 25.62
N ARG A 106 -22.13 11.57 26.21
CA ARG A 106 -20.81 11.87 25.62
C ARG A 106 -20.07 10.58 25.32
N ILE A 107 -19.34 10.56 24.21
CA ILE A 107 -18.48 9.45 23.82
C ILE A 107 -17.05 9.79 24.26
N MET A 108 -16.50 8.95 25.13
CA MET A 108 -15.14 9.10 25.65
C MET A 108 -14.29 7.95 25.14
N SER A 109 -13.26 8.22 24.34
CA SER A 109 -12.28 7.22 23.90
C SER A 109 -11.26 6.97 24.99
N LEU A 110 -11.09 5.72 25.41
CA LEU A 110 -10.07 5.33 26.38
C LEU A 110 -8.70 5.24 25.71
N ASP A 111 -7.72 5.98 26.24
CA ASP A 111 -6.33 5.83 25.84
C ASP A 111 -5.63 4.80 26.75
N ILE A 112 -5.42 3.60 26.21
CA ILE A 112 -4.76 2.51 26.92
C ILE A 112 -3.29 2.85 27.20
N GLY A 113 -2.64 3.59 26.30
CA GLY A 113 -1.26 4.03 26.47
C GLY A 113 -1.10 4.93 27.70
N LEU A 114 -1.99 5.91 27.86
CA LEU A 114 -2.03 6.77 29.06
C LEU A 114 -2.40 6.00 30.33
N LEU A 115 -3.32 5.04 30.22
CA LEU A 115 -3.69 4.18 31.34
C LEU A 115 -2.47 3.40 31.86
N MET A 116 -1.67 2.83 30.94
CA MET A 116 -0.45 2.07 31.24
C MET A 116 0.72 2.98 31.63
N ALA A 117 0.77 4.21 31.12
CA ALA A 117 1.86 5.15 31.38
C ALA A 117 2.01 5.44 32.89
N GLY A 118 3.18 5.11 33.42
CA GLY A 118 3.48 5.31 34.84
C GLY A 118 2.80 4.34 35.81
N ALA A 119 2.12 3.29 35.32
CA ALA A 119 1.71 2.16 36.16
C ALA A 119 2.84 1.14 36.19
N LYS A 120 3.64 1.15 37.27
CA LYS A 120 4.78 0.21 37.41
C LYS A 120 4.30 -1.15 37.91
N GLU A 121 3.20 -1.16 38.67
CA GLU A 121 2.63 -2.36 39.26
C GLU A 121 1.21 -2.62 38.74
N ARG A 122 0.83 -3.90 38.67
CA ARG A 122 -0.52 -4.33 38.21
C ARG A 122 -1.64 -3.72 39.05
N GLY A 123 -1.45 -3.61 40.36
CA GLY A 123 -2.44 -3.04 41.27
C GLY A 123 -2.72 -1.56 41.02
N GLU A 124 -1.72 -0.79 40.55
CA GLU A 124 -1.92 0.61 40.18
C GLU A 124 -2.83 0.73 38.96
N LEU A 125 -2.64 -0.14 37.96
CA LEU A 125 -3.47 -0.18 36.77
C LEU A 125 -4.93 -0.55 37.10
N GLU A 126 -5.13 -1.60 37.90
CA GLU A 126 -6.45 -2.01 38.36
C GLU A 126 -7.17 -0.91 39.15
N SER A 127 -6.43 -0.18 39.99
CA SER A 127 -6.94 0.98 40.73
C SER A 127 -7.40 2.10 39.78
N ARG A 128 -6.60 2.41 38.75
CA ARG A 128 -6.96 3.41 37.71
C ARG A 128 -8.22 3.02 36.94
N VAL A 129 -8.31 1.77 36.50
CA VAL A 129 -9.51 1.26 35.80
C VAL A 129 -10.73 1.29 36.71
N THR A 130 -10.58 0.89 37.97
CA THR A 130 -11.67 0.92 38.95
C THR A 130 -12.15 2.35 39.20
N ALA A 131 -11.23 3.31 39.33
CA ALA A 131 -11.55 4.72 39.47
C ALA A 131 -12.33 5.24 38.25
N LEU A 132 -11.87 4.90 37.03
CA LEU A 132 -12.53 5.27 35.78
C LEU A 132 -13.96 4.72 35.71
N ILE A 133 -14.15 3.43 35.98
CA ILE A 133 -15.48 2.79 36.00
C ILE A 133 -16.39 3.48 37.03
N SER A 134 -15.87 3.83 38.21
CA SER A 134 -16.64 4.50 39.25
C SER A 134 -17.13 5.89 38.80
N GLU A 135 -16.30 6.61 38.05
CA GLU A 135 -16.63 7.94 37.54
C GLU A 135 -17.66 7.86 36.41
N VAL A 136 -17.50 6.90 35.47
CA VAL A 136 -18.50 6.62 34.43
C VAL A 136 -19.85 6.29 35.05
N LYS A 137 -19.87 5.42 36.07
CA LYS A 137 -21.08 5.04 36.80
C LYS A 137 -21.75 6.25 37.48
N LYS A 138 -20.96 7.13 38.11
CA LYS A 138 -21.46 8.33 38.80
C LYS A 138 -22.05 9.35 37.82
N SER A 139 -21.44 9.48 36.64
CA SER A 139 -21.90 10.38 35.59
C SER A 139 -23.18 9.89 34.92
N GLY A 140 -23.26 8.60 34.57
CA GLY A 140 -24.41 7.99 33.88
C GLY A 140 -24.67 8.48 32.45
N LYS A 141 -23.91 9.49 32.00
CA LYS A 141 -24.02 10.16 30.69
C LYS A 141 -22.82 9.89 29.79
N VAL A 142 -22.03 8.87 30.10
CA VAL A 142 -20.79 8.55 29.36
C VAL A 142 -20.94 7.21 28.68
N ILE A 143 -20.59 7.15 27.41
CA ILE A 143 -20.35 5.93 26.65
C ILE A 143 -18.84 5.83 26.45
N LEU A 144 -18.25 4.75 26.95
CA LEU A 144 -16.81 4.53 26.82
C LEU A 144 -16.51 3.82 25.49
N PHE A 145 -15.68 4.41 24.64
CA PHE A 145 -15.12 3.72 23.48
C PHE A 145 -13.79 3.09 23.89
N ILE A 146 -13.65 1.79 23.67
CA ILE A 146 -12.45 1.02 23.95
C ILE A 146 -11.96 0.44 22.63
N ASP A 147 -10.91 1.03 22.08
CA ASP A 147 -10.23 0.47 20.92
C ASP A 147 -9.42 -0.77 21.35
N GLU A 148 -9.30 -1.75 20.46
CA GLU A 148 -8.51 -2.97 20.69
C GLU A 148 -8.79 -3.63 22.06
N VAL A 149 -10.07 -3.89 22.36
CA VAL A 149 -10.52 -4.35 23.69
C VAL A 149 -9.83 -5.63 24.17
N HIS A 150 -9.30 -6.44 23.25
CA HIS A 150 -8.53 -7.64 23.57
C HIS A 150 -7.26 -7.32 24.36
N THR A 151 -6.67 -6.12 24.23
CA THR A 151 -5.49 -5.69 25.01
C THR A 151 -5.78 -5.64 26.52
N LEU A 152 -7.02 -5.29 26.89
CA LEU A 152 -7.48 -5.24 28.28
C LEU A 152 -7.96 -6.60 28.82
N ILE A 153 -8.25 -7.56 27.93
CA ILE A 153 -8.83 -8.87 28.29
C ILE A 153 -7.80 -9.99 28.13
N GLY A 154 -6.75 -9.74 27.35
CA GLY A 154 -5.81 -10.72 26.87
C GLY A 154 -5.22 -11.55 28.00
N SER A 155 -5.54 -12.83 27.98
CA SER A 155 -5.00 -13.85 28.88
C SER A 155 -3.56 -14.20 28.49
N GLY A 156 -2.64 -13.27 28.71
CA GLY A 156 -1.22 -13.51 28.95
C GLY A 156 -0.55 -14.61 28.14
N THR A 157 -0.40 -14.43 26.83
CA THR A 157 0.55 -15.21 26.04
C THR A 157 1.16 -14.37 24.93
N VAL A 158 2.27 -13.66 25.22
CA VAL A 158 3.44 -13.59 24.33
C VAL A 158 4.69 -13.38 25.19
N GLY A 159 5.49 -14.43 25.30
CA GLY A 159 6.76 -14.44 26.03
C GLY A 159 7.16 -15.87 26.37
N ARG A 160 7.94 -16.51 25.48
CA ARG A 160 8.72 -17.71 25.84
C ARG A 160 9.59 -17.34 27.03
N GLY A 161 9.18 -17.69 28.25
CA GLY A 161 10.03 -17.58 29.43
C GLY A 161 9.40 -17.11 30.73
N ASN A 162 8.18 -16.55 30.77
CA ASN A 162 7.53 -16.25 32.06
C ASN A 162 6.01 -16.36 31.98
N LYS A 163 5.43 -17.04 32.97
CA LYS A 163 3.99 -17.26 33.11
C LYS A 163 3.21 -15.93 33.12
N GLY A 164 2.31 -15.76 32.14
CA GLY A 164 1.08 -14.95 32.25
C GLY A 164 1.24 -13.44 32.44
N SER A 165 1.58 -12.72 31.38
CA SER A 165 1.55 -11.24 31.29
C SER A 165 0.27 -10.71 30.65
N GLY A 166 -0.88 -11.25 31.06
CA GLY A 166 -2.20 -10.76 30.67
C GLY A 166 -2.80 -9.92 31.77
N LEU A 167 -3.35 -8.76 31.44
CA LEU A 167 -4.14 -7.97 32.37
C LEU A 167 -5.54 -8.58 32.43
N ASP A 168 -5.94 -9.21 33.53
CA ASP A 168 -7.30 -9.75 33.67
C ASP A 168 -8.28 -8.66 34.15
N ILE A 169 -8.33 -7.54 33.42
CA ILE A 169 -9.26 -6.42 33.68
C ILE A 169 -10.71 -6.82 33.34
N ALA A 170 -10.90 -7.92 32.60
CA ALA A 170 -12.21 -8.48 32.29
C ALA A 170 -13.07 -8.70 33.55
N ASN A 171 -12.46 -9.14 34.66
CA ASN A 171 -13.19 -9.34 35.93
C ASN A 171 -13.71 -8.04 36.54
N LEU A 172 -13.04 -6.90 36.32
CA LEU A 172 -13.50 -5.59 36.77
C LEU A 172 -14.66 -5.06 35.91
N LEU A 173 -14.68 -5.42 34.62
CA LEU A 173 -15.69 -4.96 33.66
C LEU A 173 -16.99 -5.79 33.70
N LYS A 174 -16.94 -7.08 34.04
CA LYS A 174 -18.12 -7.97 34.05
C LYS A 174 -19.28 -7.46 34.93
N PRO A 175 -19.08 -7.04 36.20
CA PRO A 175 -20.17 -6.57 37.04
C PRO A 175 -20.89 -5.31 36.51
N PRO A 176 -20.19 -4.20 36.18
CA PRO A 176 -20.86 -2.99 35.71
C PRO A 176 -21.51 -3.16 34.33
N LEU A 177 -20.92 -3.95 33.42
CA LEU A 177 -21.54 -4.30 32.13
C LEU A 177 -22.80 -5.17 32.32
N GLY A 178 -22.79 -6.08 33.30
CA GLY A 178 -23.92 -6.95 33.59
C GLY A 178 -25.11 -6.23 34.21
N ARG A 179 -24.86 -5.19 35.01
CA ARG A 179 -25.91 -4.35 35.62
C ARG A 179 -26.39 -3.22 34.70
N GLY A 180 -25.74 -3.00 33.56
CA GLY A 180 -26.02 -1.86 32.67
C GLY A 180 -25.58 -0.52 33.25
N GLU A 181 -24.70 -0.53 34.26
CA GLU A 181 -24.12 0.68 34.87
C GLU A 181 -22.99 1.27 34.02
N LEU A 182 -22.34 0.41 33.22
CA LEU A 182 -21.34 0.80 32.22
C LEU A 182 -21.90 0.49 30.84
N GLN A 183 -21.88 1.50 29.97
CA GLN A 183 -22.15 1.33 28.56
C GLN A 183 -20.87 1.62 27.78
N CYS A 184 -20.49 0.71 26.89
CA CYS A 184 -19.29 0.89 26.07
C CYS A 184 -19.49 0.42 24.63
N ILE A 185 -18.64 0.94 23.75
CA ILE A 185 -18.42 0.50 22.39
C ILE A 185 -17.02 -0.09 22.37
N ALA A 186 -16.88 -1.35 21.99
CA ALA A 186 -15.58 -2.01 21.90
C ALA A 186 -15.21 -2.25 20.43
N SER A 187 -13.94 -2.27 20.09
CA SER A 187 -13.45 -2.74 18.78
C SER A 187 -12.42 -3.87 18.97
N THR A 188 -12.32 -4.77 17.99
CA THR A 188 -11.25 -5.78 17.91
C THR A 188 -11.24 -6.43 16.52
N THR A 189 -10.18 -7.17 16.19
CA THR A 189 -10.19 -8.05 15.00
C THR A 189 -11.01 -9.33 15.24
N LEU A 190 -11.43 -9.99 14.16
CA LEU A 190 -12.18 -11.25 14.23
C LEU A 190 -11.35 -12.37 14.89
N ASP A 191 -10.06 -12.41 14.61
CA ASP A 191 -9.15 -13.43 15.13
C ASP A 191 -8.91 -13.27 16.63
N GLU A 192 -8.71 -12.05 17.12
CA GLU A 192 -8.60 -11.75 18.55
C GLU A 192 -9.90 -12.01 19.28
N PHE A 193 -11.04 -11.69 18.65
CA PHE A 193 -12.35 -11.98 19.21
C PHE A 193 -12.53 -13.47 19.46
N ARG A 194 -12.25 -14.31 18.46
CA ARG A 194 -12.36 -15.78 18.59
C ARG A 194 -11.34 -16.36 19.59
N SER A 195 -10.09 -15.90 19.51
CA SER A 195 -8.99 -16.48 20.26
C SER A 195 -8.92 -16.06 21.72
N GLN A 196 -9.41 -14.87 22.08
CA GLN A 196 -9.30 -14.31 23.43
C GLN A 196 -10.65 -13.91 24.03
N PHE A 197 -11.51 -13.22 23.27
CA PHE A 197 -12.74 -12.64 23.81
C PHE A 197 -13.88 -13.67 23.97
N GLU A 198 -14.06 -14.55 22.99
CA GLU A 198 -15.14 -15.54 22.97
C GLU A 198 -14.93 -16.68 23.99
N LYS A 199 -13.68 -16.91 24.41
CA LYS A 199 -13.35 -17.82 25.51
C LYS A 199 -14.06 -17.45 26.81
N ASP A 200 -14.22 -16.15 27.07
CA ASP A 200 -14.98 -15.66 28.21
C ASP A 200 -16.46 -15.47 27.86
N LYS A 201 -17.23 -16.56 27.96
CA LYS A 201 -18.68 -16.55 27.70
C LYS A 201 -19.45 -15.56 28.59
N ALA A 202 -18.93 -15.23 29.78
CA ALA A 202 -19.61 -14.35 30.72
C ALA A 202 -19.51 -12.88 30.31
N LEU A 203 -18.39 -12.49 29.69
CA LEU A 203 -18.18 -11.17 29.09
C LEU A 203 -18.81 -11.09 27.70
N ALA A 204 -18.56 -12.08 26.83
CA ALA A 204 -19.05 -12.09 25.44
C ALA A 204 -20.57 -11.90 25.34
N ARG A 205 -21.34 -12.51 26.25
CA ARG A 205 -22.81 -12.35 26.31
C ARG A 205 -23.31 -10.93 26.60
N ARG A 206 -22.43 -10.01 27.00
CA ARG A 206 -22.75 -8.60 27.27
C ARG A 206 -22.61 -7.71 26.04
N PHE A 207 -21.93 -8.22 25.01
CA PHE A 207 -21.68 -7.51 23.77
C PHE A 207 -22.56 -8.05 22.64
N GLN A 208 -22.89 -7.16 21.70
CA GLN A 208 -23.57 -7.49 20.47
C GLN A 208 -22.60 -7.21 19.30
N PRO A 209 -22.23 -8.23 18.50
CA PRO A 209 -21.31 -8.04 17.39
C PRO A 209 -21.93 -7.20 16.27
N VAL A 210 -21.10 -6.34 15.69
CA VAL A 210 -21.30 -5.57 14.46
C VAL A 210 -20.12 -5.90 13.56
N LEU A 211 -20.37 -6.62 12.47
CA LEU A 211 -19.35 -6.94 11.47
C LEU A 211 -19.10 -5.71 10.61
N ILE A 212 -17.82 -5.40 10.39
CA ILE A 212 -17.35 -4.28 9.59
C ILE A 212 -16.48 -4.89 8.50
N ASP A 213 -17.00 -4.82 7.28
CA ASP A 213 -16.30 -5.30 6.11
C ASP A 213 -15.36 -4.22 5.56
N GLU A 214 -14.36 -4.67 4.82
CA GLU A 214 -13.52 -3.79 3.99
C GLU A 214 -14.42 -3.03 3.00
N PRO A 215 -14.26 -1.70 2.85
CA PRO A 215 -15.04 -0.94 1.89
C PRO A 215 -14.68 -1.35 0.46
N SER A 216 -15.64 -1.17 -0.46
CA SER A 216 -15.38 -1.35 -1.89
C SER A 216 -14.36 -0.32 -2.40
N GLU A 217 -13.73 -0.57 -3.54
CA GLU A 217 -12.82 0.40 -4.17
C GLU A 217 -13.53 1.74 -4.43
N GLU A 218 -14.78 1.71 -4.89
CA GLU A 218 -15.59 2.92 -5.11
C GLU A 218 -15.85 3.69 -3.80
N ASP A 219 -16.13 2.98 -2.70
CA ASP A 219 -16.37 3.62 -1.41
C ASP A 219 -15.07 4.14 -0.79
N ALA A 220 -13.96 3.43 -0.98
CA ALA A 220 -12.63 3.90 -0.59
C ALA A 220 -12.26 5.21 -1.32
N VAL A 221 -12.54 5.32 -2.63
CA VAL A 221 -12.35 6.57 -3.38
C VAL A 221 -13.15 7.70 -2.76
N LYS A 222 -14.44 7.48 -2.42
CA LYS A 222 -15.27 8.51 -1.76
C LYS A 222 -14.70 8.92 -0.40
N ILE A 223 -14.20 7.97 0.39
CA ILE A 223 -13.53 8.24 1.67
C ILE A 223 -12.32 9.14 1.44
N LEU A 224 -11.43 8.80 0.50
CA LEU A 224 -10.24 9.59 0.19
C LEU A 224 -10.60 11.00 -0.33
N ILE A 225 -11.65 11.14 -1.14
CA ILE A 225 -12.15 12.44 -1.59
C ILE A 225 -12.59 13.31 -0.41
N GLY A 226 -13.24 12.74 0.60
CA GLY A 226 -13.64 13.46 1.80
C GLY A 226 -12.48 13.87 2.71
N LEU A 227 -11.42 13.05 2.74
CA LEU A 227 -10.20 13.35 3.49
C LEU A 227 -9.28 14.33 2.75
N ARG A 228 -9.45 14.47 1.42
CA ARG A 228 -8.57 15.25 0.54
C ARG A 228 -8.24 16.63 1.09
N GLU A 229 -9.25 17.42 1.48
CA GLU A 229 -9.04 18.80 1.92
C GLU A 229 -8.07 18.90 3.12
N LYS A 230 -8.18 17.96 4.07
CA LYS A 230 -7.31 17.93 5.25
C LYS A 230 -5.88 17.55 4.90
N TYR A 231 -5.70 16.55 4.03
CA TYR A 231 -4.36 16.15 3.57
C TYR A 231 -3.72 17.21 2.66
N GLU A 232 -4.48 17.87 1.80
CA GLU A 232 -3.99 18.99 0.97
C GLU A 232 -3.47 20.14 1.84
N ALA A 233 -4.23 20.51 2.88
CA ALA A 233 -3.83 21.52 3.84
C ALA A 233 -2.58 21.10 4.64
N HIS A 234 -2.50 19.83 5.05
CA HIS A 234 -1.36 19.32 5.81
C HIS A 234 -0.07 19.29 4.97
N HIS A 235 -0.15 18.82 3.73
CA HIS A 235 1.01 18.65 2.85
C HIS A 235 1.33 19.87 1.99
N ASN A 236 0.45 20.87 1.93
CA ASN A 236 0.52 22.00 1.01
C ASN A 236 0.66 21.55 -0.46
N CYS A 237 -0.08 20.51 -0.84
CA CYS A 237 -0.16 20.02 -2.22
C CYS A 237 -1.62 19.89 -2.65
N LYS A 238 -1.85 19.63 -3.94
CA LYS A 238 -3.17 19.30 -4.47
C LYS A 238 -3.16 17.87 -4.97
N TYR A 239 -4.15 17.08 -4.56
CA TYR A 239 -4.33 15.72 -5.06
C TYR A 239 -5.33 15.74 -6.20
N THR A 240 -4.93 15.25 -7.36
CA THR A 240 -5.85 15.09 -8.49
C THR A 240 -6.75 13.88 -8.23
N ILE A 241 -7.92 13.85 -8.88
CA ILE A 241 -8.88 12.75 -8.70
C ILE A 241 -8.25 11.45 -9.23
N GLU A 242 -7.52 11.53 -10.34
CA GLU A 242 -6.80 10.39 -10.93
C GLU A 242 -5.73 9.84 -9.99
N ALA A 243 -5.11 10.68 -9.16
CA ALA A 243 -4.14 10.24 -8.17
C ALA A 243 -4.81 9.48 -7.02
N ILE A 244 -6.01 9.89 -6.61
CA ILE A 244 -6.82 9.20 -5.60
C ILE A 244 -7.29 7.84 -6.13
N ASP A 245 -7.83 7.80 -7.34
CA ASP A 245 -8.27 6.56 -7.99
C ASP A 245 -7.09 5.60 -8.16
N ALA A 246 -5.94 6.11 -8.62
CA ALA A 246 -4.71 5.32 -8.73
C ALA A 246 -4.23 4.80 -7.36
N ALA A 247 -4.31 5.60 -6.28
CA ALA A 247 -3.91 5.15 -4.95
C ALA A 247 -4.78 3.99 -4.45
N VAL A 248 -6.10 4.06 -4.64
CA VAL A 248 -7.01 2.96 -4.28
C VAL A 248 -6.73 1.72 -5.14
N TYR A 249 -6.62 1.89 -6.46
CA TYR A 249 -6.36 0.78 -7.38
C TYR A 249 -5.01 0.08 -7.10
N LEU A 250 -3.94 0.87 -6.96
CA LEU A 250 -2.59 0.35 -6.73
C LEU A 250 -2.47 -0.30 -5.35
N SER A 251 -3.05 0.29 -4.31
CA SER A 251 -3.04 -0.33 -2.97
C SER A 251 -3.86 -1.62 -2.94
N SER A 252 -5.04 -1.64 -3.56
CA SER A 252 -5.86 -2.86 -3.69
C SER A 252 -5.10 -3.98 -4.43
N ARG A 253 -4.43 -3.64 -5.53
CA ARG A 253 -3.74 -4.60 -6.39
C ARG A 253 -2.42 -5.13 -5.81
N TYR A 254 -1.63 -4.26 -5.18
CA TYR A 254 -0.25 -4.57 -4.81
C TYR A 254 -0.01 -4.75 -3.32
N ILE A 255 -0.87 -4.21 -2.45
CA ILE A 255 -0.76 -4.32 -0.98
C ILE A 255 -1.86 -5.27 -0.50
N ALA A 256 -1.52 -6.56 -0.36
CA ALA A 256 -2.48 -7.62 -0.07
C ALA A 256 -2.61 -7.96 1.44
N ASP A 257 -1.63 -7.55 2.25
CA ASP A 257 -1.56 -7.80 3.69
C ASP A 257 -2.29 -6.74 4.52
N ARG A 258 -2.76 -5.67 3.88
CA ARG A 258 -3.54 -4.58 4.48
C ARG A 258 -4.87 -4.41 3.78
N PHE A 259 -5.79 -3.76 4.48
CA PHE A 259 -7.17 -3.57 4.06
C PHE A 259 -7.45 -2.10 3.74
N LEU A 260 -8.38 -1.86 2.82
CA LEU A 260 -8.94 -0.53 2.56
C LEU A 260 -9.74 -0.04 3.78
N PRO A 261 -9.84 1.29 4.00
CA PRO A 261 -9.22 2.37 3.21
C PRO A 261 -7.78 2.70 3.63
N ASP A 262 -7.30 2.16 4.76
CA ASP A 262 -6.02 2.50 5.40
C ASP A 262 -4.82 2.41 4.45
N LYS A 263 -4.67 1.31 3.70
CA LYS A 263 -3.58 1.18 2.72
C LYS A 263 -3.58 2.23 1.60
N ALA A 264 -4.75 2.75 1.22
CA ALA A 264 -4.87 3.78 0.18
C ALA A 264 -4.58 5.18 0.77
N ILE A 265 -5.00 5.42 2.01
CA ILE A 265 -4.70 6.64 2.76
C ILE A 265 -3.18 6.79 2.91
N ASP A 266 -2.49 5.73 3.29
CA ASP A 266 -1.04 5.72 3.44
C ASP A 266 -0.31 6.08 2.14
N LEU A 267 -0.74 5.55 0.99
CA LEU A 267 -0.12 5.89 -0.30
C LEU A 267 -0.30 7.37 -0.65
N ILE A 268 -1.47 7.95 -0.38
CA ILE A 268 -1.73 9.38 -0.60
C ILE A 268 -0.94 10.25 0.36
N ASP A 269 -0.83 9.85 1.63
CA ASP A 269 -0.06 10.57 2.64
C ASP A 269 1.43 10.59 2.29
N GLU A 270 1.98 9.43 1.90
CA GLU A 270 3.37 9.30 1.48
C GLU A 270 3.65 10.09 0.20
N ALA A 271 2.75 10.02 -0.80
CA ALA A 271 2.87 10.79 -2.03
C ALA A 271 2.85 12.31 -1.76
N GLY A 272 1.99 12.76 -0.85
CA GLY A 272 1.91 14.17 -0.44
C GLY A 272 3.18 14.66 0.26
N SER A 273 3.65 13.89 1.23
CA SER A 273 4.90 14.15 1.94
C SER A 273 6.08 14.26 0.97
N ARG A 274 6.18 13.33 0.01
CA ARG A 274 7.21 13.35 -1.03
C ARG A 274 7.11 14.58 -1.93
N ALA A 275 5.91 14.95 -2.37
CA ALA A 275 5.69 16.12 -3.21
C ALA A 275 6.10 17.41 -2.49
N ARG A 276 5.78 17.54 -1.19
CA ARG A 276 6.18 18.67 -0.34
C ARG A 276 7.69 18.80 -0.23
N ILE A 277 8.39 17.69 0.02
CA ILE A 277 9.86 17.67 0.12
C ILE A 277 10.51 18.08 -1.21
N GLN A 278 10.00 17.57 -2.34
CA GLN A 278 10.51 17.92 -3.66
C GLN A 278 10.28 19.40 -3.99
N ALA A 279 9.11 19.95 -3.67
CA ALA A 279 8.81 21.36 -3.86
C ALA A 279 9.76 22.26 -3.03
N PHE A 280 10.08 21.86 -1.79
CA PHE A 280 11.05 22.57 -0.96
C PHE A 280 12.47 22.53 -1.54
N ARG A 281 12.92 21.36 -2.03
CA ARG A 281 14.23 21.22 -2.69
C ARG A 281 14.34 22.10 -3.94
N LYS A 282 13.32 22.07 -4.81
CA LYS A 282 13.30 22.88 -6.03
C LYS A 282 13.37 24.37 -5.73
N LYS A 283 12.60 24.86 -4.74
CA LYS A 283 12.69 26.27 -4.29
C LYS A 283 14.09 26.64 -3.80
N LYS A 284 14.77 25.73 -3.09
CA LYS A 284 16.14 25.94 -2.62
C LYS A 284 17.14 25.98 -3.79
N GLU A 285 17.01 25.09 -4.76
CA GLU A 285 17.81 25.08 -5.99
C GLU A 285 17.61 26.36 -6.81
N ASP A 286 16.37 26.79 -7.01
CA ASP A 286 16.03 28.03 -7.71
C ASP A 286 16.60 29.27 -6.96
N ALA A 287 16.53 29.29 -5.63
CA ALA A 287 17.11 30.36 -4.81
C ALA A 287 18.66 30.39 -4.84
N ILE A 288 19.30 29.22 -4.91
CA ILE A 288 20.76 29.12 -5.06
C ILE A 288 21.18 29.53 -6.48
N CYS A 289 20.38 29.20 -7.50
CA CYS A 289 20.62 29.59 -8.90
C CYS A 289 20.53 31.12 -9.10
N ILE A 290 19.70 31.82 -8.32
CA ILE A 290 19.65 33.29 -8.33
C ILE A 290 20.91 33.93 -7.69
N LEU A 291 21.61 33.19 -6.82
CA LEU A 291 22.86 33.65 -6.17
C LEU A 291 24.14 33.28 -6.93
N SER A 292 24.06 32.44 -7.97
CA SER A 292 25.17 32.30 -8.92
C SER A 292 25.13 33.49 -9.88
N LYS A 293 26.05 34.43 -9.71
CA LYS A 293 26.31 35.47 -10.72
C LYS A 293 26.55 34.79 -12.08
N PRO A 294 26.24 35.43 -13.22
CA PRO A 294 26.60 34.87 -14.54
C PRO A 294 28.11 34.56 -14.56
N PRO A 295 28.56 33.51 -15.28
CA PRO A 295 29.97 33.11 -15.31
C PRO A 295 30.93 34.28 -15.58
N ASP A 296 30.51 35.25 -16.40
CA ASP A 296 31.28 36.46 -16.73
C ASP A 296 31.63 37.33 -15.52
N ASP A 297 30.73 37.43 -14.52
CA ASP A 297 30.96 38.20 -13.29
C ASP A 297 31.96 37.48 -12.38
N TYR A 298 31.90 36.15 -12.30
CA TYR A 298 32.92 35.37 -11.60
C TYR A 298 34.29 35.50 -12.28
N TRP A 299 34.34 35.54 -13.62
CA TRP A 299 35.58 35.77 -14.36
C TRP A 299 36.15 37.18 -14.18
N GLN A 300 35.30 38.19 -13.97
CA GLN A 300 35.77 39.54 -13.62
C GLN A 300 36.39 39.57 -12.22
N GLU A 301 35.75 38.96 -11.22
CA GLU A 301 36.31 38.85 -9.87
C GLU A 301 37.64 38.07 -9.86
N ILE A 302 37.70 36.92 -10.52
CA ILE A 302 38.94 36.13 -10.67
C ILE A 302 40.05 36.96 -11.34
N ARG A 303 39.73 37.72 -12.39
CA ARG A 303 40.71 38.60 -13.05
C ARG A 303 41.16 39.75 -12.16
N THR A 304 40.26 40.34 -11.36
CA THR A 304 40.67 41.40 -10.42
C THR A 304 41.59 40.86 -9.33
N VAL A 305 41.33 39.66 -8.82
CA VAL A 305 42.19 38.99 -7.82
C VAL A 305 43.54 38.59 -8.43
N GLN A 306 43.56 38.08 -9.67
CA GLN A 306 44.80 37.79 -10.40
C GLN A 306 45.61 39.05 -10.69
N ALA A 307 44.98 40.14 -11.12
CA ALA A 307 45.65 41.42 -11.35
C ALA A 307 46.20 42.00 -10.04
N MET A 308 45.47 41.91 -8.93
CA MET A 308 45.98 42.28 -7.61
C MET A 308 47.18 41.43 -7.20
N HIS A 309 47.15 40.12 -7.48
CA HIS A 309 48.27 39.21 -7.18
C HIS A 309 49.50 39.50 -8.04
N GLU A 310 49.35 39.78 -9.33
CA GLU A 310 50.45 40.19 -10.22
C GLU A 310 51.05 41.55 -9.82
N VAL A 311 50.21 42.51 -9.39
CA VAL A 311 50.68 43.79 -8.85
C VAL A 311 51.45 43.58 -7.54
N VAL A 312 51.01 42.66 -6.67
CA VAL A 312 51.72 42.32 -5.42
C VAL A 312 53.04 41.57 -5.70
N LEU A 313 53.09 40.73 -6.73
CA LEU A 313 54.32 40.02 -7.12
C LEU A 313 55.33 40.95 -7.79
N SER A 314 54.87 41.93 -8.59
CA SER A 314 55.73 42.93 -9.23
C SER A 314 56.18 44.06 -8.30
N SER A 315 55.57 44.21 -7.12
CA SER A 315 55.98 45.16 -6.09
C SER A 315 56.81 44.55 -4.96
N ARG A 316 57.17 43.26 -5.04
CA ARG A 316 58.19 42.66 -4.16
C ARG A 316 59.59 42.98 -4.69
N PRO A 317 60.42 43.73 -3.95
CA PRO A 317 61.79 43.99 -4.37
C PRO A 317 62.60 42.70 -4.32
N ASN A 318 63.46 42.50 -5.33
CA ASN A 318 64.45 41.42 -5.36
C ASN A 318 65.32 41.49 -4.10
N GLN A 319 65.21 40.49 -3.24
CA GLN A 319 66.27 40.12 -2.30
C GLN A 319 66.64 38.66 -2.54
N GLU A 320 67.91 38.50 -2.87
CA GLU A 320 68.63 37.25 -3.06
C GLU A 320 68.85 36.50 -1.73
N ASP A 321 69.13 35.21 -1.89
CA ASP A 321 69.89 34.31 -1.03
C ASP A 321 69.32 33.80 0.31
N GLY A 322 69.34 32.46 0.42
CA GLY A 322 69.89 31.78 1.59
C GLY A 322 68.93 31.00 2.48
N ASN A 323 69.05 29.67 2.42
CA ASN A 323 68.93 28.67 3.49
C ASN A 323 67.90 28.82 4.63
N ALA A 324 67.07 27.77 4.76
CA ALA A 324 66.82 26.94 5.97
C ALA A 324 65.33 26.51 6.01
N ILE A 325 65.03 25.25 5.70
CA ILE A 325 64.70 24.17 6.67
C ILE A 325 63.53 24.53 7.59
N ALA A 326 62.39 23.87 7.41
CA ALA A 326 61.89 22.82 8.31
C ALA A 326 60.44 22.44 7.94
N ASP A 327 60.17 21.14 8.05
CA ASP A 327 58.91 20.48 8.42
C ASP A 327 57.58 21.03 7.90
N GLU A 328 56.88 20.17 7.15
CA GLU A 328 55.61 19.65 7.67
C GLU A 328 55.27 18.31 6.99
N SER A 329 55.46 17.27 7.80
CA SER A 329 54.65 16.05 7.91
C SER A 329 53.50 15.85 6.92
N ASN A 330 53.60 14.73 6.21
CA ASN A 330 52.49 13.92 5.74
C ASN A 330 51.55 13.62 6.92
N GLU A 331 50.43 14.34 7.02
CA GLU A 331 49.30 13.95 7.84
C GLU A 331 48.22 13.32 6.94
N LEU A 332 48.09 12.01 7.10
CA LEU A 332 46.92 11.24 6.70
C LEU A 332 45.70 11.79 7.44
N VAL A 333 44.74 12.34 6.69
CA VAL A 333 43.36 12.45 7.15
C VAL A 333 42.49 11.62 6.22
N GLU A 334 42.15 10.43 6.70
CA GLU A 334 40.93 9.75 6.31
C GLU A 334 39.74 10.63 6.68
N GLU A 335 39.02 11.14 5.69
CA GLU A 335 37.63 11.56 5.88
C GLU A 335 36.86 11.30 4.57
N SER A 336 36.30 10.09 4.46
CA SER A 336 35.15 9.81 3.59
C SER A 336 34.13 8.95 4.33
N SER A 337 33.69 9.44 5.50
CA SER A 337 32.48 8.97 6.15
C SER A 337 31.31 9.86 5.73
N LEU A 338 30.75 9.56 4.55
CA LEU A 338 29.35 9.89 4.29
C LEU A 338 28.49 9.13 5.31
N PRO A 339 27.48 9.76 5.92
CA PRO A 339 26.62 9.09 6.89
C PRO A 339 25.87 7.94 6.23
N PRO A 340 25.55 6.86 6.97
CA PRO A 340 24.78 5.76 6.42
C PRO A 340 23.40 6.32 6.06
N ALA A 341 23.01 6.17 4.79
CA ALA A 341 21.62 6.30 4.39
C ALA A 341 20.84 5.17 5.09
N ALA A 342 20.43 5.43 6.34
CA ALA A 342 19.37 4.72 7.01
C ALA A 342 18.07 5.12 6.31
N GLY A 343 17.76 4.37 5.27
CA GLY A 343 16.47 4.32 4.63
C GLY A 343 16.42 2.95 4.00
N ASN A 344 15.69 2.04 4.64
CA ASN A 344 15.27 0.79 4.03
C ASN A 344 14.45 1.15 2.78
N ASP A 345 15.15 1.36 1.67
CA ASP A 345 14.57 1.45 0.35
C ASP A 345 14.20 0.01 0.00
N GLU A 346 12.98 -0.38 0.38
CA GLU A 346 12.38 -1.69 0.14
C GLU A 346 12.04 -1.83 -1.35
N ARG A 347 13.08 -1.67 -2.18
CA ARG A 347 13.02 -1.85 -3.63
C ARG A 347 13.20 -3.31 -3.97
N ARG A 348 12.19 -4.15 -3.71
CA ARG A 348 11.98 -5.37 -4.51
C ARG A 348 10.49 -5.76 -4.52
N PRO A 349 9.74 -5.45 -5.59
CA PRO A 349 8.53 -6.20 -5.90
C PRO A 349 8.68 -6.92 -7.24
N PHE A 350 9.81 -7.62 -7.42
CA PHE A 350 9.90 -8.79 -8.29
C PHE A 350 10.65 -9.85 -7.51
N THR A 351 9.91 -10.63 -6.72
CA THR A 351 10.48 -11.78 -6.02
C THR A 351 10.66 -12.88 -7.05
N VAL A 352 11.91 -13.19 -7.41
CA VAL A 352 12.19 -14.36 -8.24
C VAL A 352 12.19 -15.59 -7.35
N VAL A 353 11.27 -16.51 -7.59
CA VAL A 353 11.18 -17.79 -6.88
C VAL A 353 11.68 -18.87 -7.82
N LEU A 354 12.86 -19.42 -7.50
CA LEU A 354 13.47 -20.51 -8.27
C LEU A 354 13.11 -21.85 -7.62
N PHE A 355 12.38 -22.69 -8.34
CA PHE A 355 12.21 -24.10 -8.01
C PHE A 355 13.22 -24.90 -8.80
N ASP A 356 14.30 -25.30 -8.13
CA ASP A 356 15.36 -26.09 -8.74
C ASP A 356 15.02 -27.58 -8.75
N GLU A 357 15.32 -28.27 -9.85
CA GLU A 357 15.10 -29.72 -10.04
C GLU A 357 13.69 -30.15 -9.60
N ILE A 358 12.66 -29.45 -10.09
CA ILE A 358 11.28 -29.66 -9.66
C ILE A 358 10.83 -31.11 -9.83
N GLU A 359 11.49 -31.87 -10.71
CA GLU A 359 11.21 -33.28 -10.89
C GLU A 359 11.48 -34.18 -9.66
N LYS A 360 12.26 -33.71 -8.69
CA LYS A 360 12.55 -34.43 -7.44
C LYS A 360 11.53 -34.13 -6.35
N ALA A 361 10.64 -33.16 -6.57
CA ALA A 361 9.63 -32.75 -5.62
C ALA A 361 8.55 -33.82 -5.43
N HIS A 362 8.01 -33.93 -4.22
CA HIS A 362 6.86 -34.81 -3.97
C HIS A 362 5.63 -34.34 -4.76
N PRO A 363 4.79 -35.25 -5.30
CA PRO A 363 3.60 -34.88 -6.08
C PRO A 363 2.67 -33.84 -5.44
N ASP A 364 2.60 -33.80 -4.11
CA ASP A 364 1.77 -32.85 -3.36
C ASP A 364 2.25 -31.39 -3.46
N ILE A 365 3.53 -31.17 -3.76
CA ILE A 365 4.08 -29.82 -3.98
C ILE A 365 3.46 -29.20 -5.24
N PHE A 366 3.14 -30.01 -6.26
CA PHE A 366 2.47 -29.51 -7.46
C PHE A 366 1.05 -28.99 -7.18
N ASN A 367 0.33 -29.54 -6.20
CA ASN A 367 -0.99 -29.01 -5.83
C ASN A 367 -0.89 -27.61 -5.21
N ILE A 368 0.19 -27.35 -4.45
CA ILE A 368 0.48 -26.04 -3.86
C ILE A 368 0.91 -25.05 -4.97
N LEU A 369 1.71 -25.51 -5.94
CA LEU A 369 2.09 -24.70 -7.10
C LEU A 369 0.89 -24.38 -7.99
N LEU A 370 -0.02 -25.33 -8.19
CA LEU A 370 -1.28 -25.11 -8.88
C LEU A 370 -2.10 -24.02 -8.18
N GLN A 371 -2.30 -24.10 -6.87
CA GLN A 371 -2.97 -23.05 -6.08
C GLN A 371 -2.26 -21.68 -6.19
N LEU A 372 -0.95 -21.68 -6.31
CA LEU A 372 -0.19 -20.46 -6.49
C LEU A 372 -0.48 -19.83 -7.87
N PHE A 373 -0.35 -20.59 -8.95
CA PHE A 373 -0.68 -20.10 -10.30
C PHE A 373 -2.17 -19.72 -10.38
N GLU A 374 -3.01 -20.56 -9.77
CA GLU A 374 -4.32 -20.35 -9.14
C GLU A 374 -4.85 -18.95 -8.89
N ASP A 375 -4.73 -18.62 -7.61
CA ASP A 375 -5.26 -17.48 -6.94
C ASP A 375 -4.21 -16.36 -6.82
N GLY A 376 -2.97 -16.63 -7.24
CA GLY A 376 -1.81 -15.76 -6.97
C GLY A 376 -1.49 -15.64 -5.49
N HIS A 377 -1.98 -16.58 -4.65
CA HIS A 377 -1.77 -16.60 -3.21
C HIS A 377 -1.50 -18.02 -2.71
N LEU A 378 -0.68 -18.12 -1.66
CA LEU A 378 -0.41 -19.37 -0.97
C LEU A 378 -0.79 -19.20 0.50
N THR A 379 -1.49 -20.18 1.07
CA THR A 379 -1.87 -20.16 2.49
C THR A 379 -0.90 -21.05 3.27
N ASP A 380 -0.17 -20.46 4.23
CA ASP A 380 0.71 -21.20 5.15
C ASP A 380 -0.13 -22.09 6.10
N SER A 381 0.54 -23.07 6.72
CA SER A 381 0.05 -23.93 7.81
C SER A 381 -0.61 -23.20 8.98
N GLN A 382 -0.30 -21.91 9.19
CA GLN A 382 -0.89 -21.05 10.21
C GLN A 382 -2.13 -20.27 9.73
N GLY A 383 -2.58 -20.48 8.50
CA GLY A 383 -3.74 -19.77 7.91
C GLY A 383 -3.40 -18.39 7.33
N ARG A 384 -2.14 -17.98 7.35
CA ARG A 384 -1.69 -16.71 6.76
C ARG A 384 -1.64 -16.83 5.24
N ARG A 385 -2.25 -15.87 4.53
CA ARG A 385 -2.22 -15.77 3.07
C ARG A 385 -1.03 -14.91 2.62
N VAL A 386 -0.23 -15.43 1.71
CA VAL A 386 0.92 -14.74 1.10
C VAL A 386 0.65 -14.55 -0.38
N SER A 387 0.84 -13.33 -0.90
CA SER A 387 0.63 -13.03 -2.31
C SER A 387 1.88 -13.30 -3.16
N PHE A 388 1.68 -13.96 -4.30
CA PHE A 388 2.67 -14.25 -5.33
C PHE A 388 2.36 -13.53 -6.67
N LYS A 389 1.38 -12.61 -6.70
CA LYS A 389 0.97 -11.87 -7.91
C LYS A 389 2.11 -11.08 -8.58
N ASN A 390 3.14 -10.69 -7.80
CA ASN A 390 4.33 -9.97 -8.28
C ASN A 390 5.61 -10.84 -8.18
N ALA A 391 5.47 -12.17 -8.19
CA ALA A 391 6.61 -13.09 -8.17
C ALA A 391 6.89 -13.64 -9.57
N LEU A 392 8.17 -13.63 -9.99
CA LEU A 392 8.62 -14.35 -11.18
C LEU A 392 9.00 -15.77 -10.76
N ILE A 393 8.23 -16.76 -11.19
CA ILE A 393 8.50 -18.14 -10.86
C ILE A 393 9.31 -18.78 -11.98
N ILE A 394 10.50 -19.26 -11.62
CA ILE A 394 11.39 -20.00 -12.52
C ILE A 394 11.43 -21.43 -12.01
N MET A 395 11.04 -22.38 -12.84
CA MET A 395 11.21 -23.80 -12.55
C MET A 395 12.31 -24.31 -13.47
N THR A 396 13.36 -24.90 -12.90
CA THR A 396 14.36 -25.63 -13.68
C THR A 396 14.04 -27.12 -13.57
N SER A 397 14.32 -27.84 -14.64
CA SER A 397 14.22 -29.28 -14.65
C SER A 397 15.40 -29.88 -15.38
N ASN A 398 15.94 -30.98 -14.86
CA ASN A 398 16.91 -31.78 -15.59
C ASN A 398 16.27 -32.75 -16.59
N VAL A 399 14.93 -32.77 -16.68
CA VAL A 399 14.17 -33.55 -17.66
C VAL A 399 14.48 -33.01 -19.06
N GLY A 400 15.03 -33.88 -19.93
CA GLY A 400 15.55 -33.52 -21.25
C GLY A 400 17.07 -33.57 -21.38
N SER A 401 17.83 -33.59 -20.29
CA SER A 401 19.30 -33.74 -20.32
C SER A 401 19.75 -35.06 -20.97
N SER A 402 19.01 -36.15 -20.75
CA SER A 402 19.26 -37.47 -21.35
C SER A 402 18.91 -37.51 -22.85
N ALA A 403 17.84 -36.80 -23.26
CA ALA A 403 17.41 -36.68 -24.65
C ALA A 403 18.40 -35.85 -25.48
N ILE A 404 18.91 -34.75 -24.92
CA ILE A 404 19.96 -33.91 -25.53
C ILE A 404 21.28 -34.69 -25.66
N ALA A 405 21.63 -35.49 -24.65
CA ALA A 405 22.82 -36.34 -24.70
C ALA A 405 22.71 -37.48 -25.74
N LYS A 406 21.54 -38.11 -25.87
CA LYS A 406 21.27 -39.15 -26.89
C LYS A 406 21.19 -38.57 -28.30
N GLY A 407 20.67 -37.35 -28.46
CA GLY A 407 20.65 -36.62 -29.73
C GLY A 407 22.05 -36.35 -30.27
N ARG A 408 22.99 -35.96 -29.40
CA ARG A 408 24.41 -35.78 -29.76
C ARG A 408 25.15 -37.08 -30.12
N GLN A 409 24.70 -38.24 -29.63
CA GLN A 409 25.34 -39.52 -29.94
C GLN A 409 24.98 -40.08 -31.32
N ARG A 410 23.92 -39.58 -31.97
CA ARG A 410 23.54 -39.99 -33.34
C ARG A 410 24.24 -39.21 -34.45
N SER A 411 25.00 -38.16 -34.12
CA SER A 411 25.62 -37.24 -35.07
C SER A 411 27.16 -37.36 -35.13
N ILE A 412 27.73 -38.53 -34.86
CA ILE A 412 29.16 -38.80 -35.12
C ILE A 412 29.30 -39.36 -36.54
N GLY A 413 29.57 -38.44 -37.48
CA GLY A 413 30.26 -38.77 -38.71
C GLY A 413 29.49 -38.56 -40.01
N PHE A 414 28.94 -37.37 -40.26
CA PHE A 414 28.77 -36.83 -41.62
C PHE A 414 28.84 -35.30 -41.53
N ILE A 415 29.51 -34.67 -42.50
CA ILE A 415 29.50 -33.21 -42.68
C ILE A 415 28.06 -32.85 -43.06
N LEU A 416 27.40 -32.01 -42.28
CA LEU A 416 26.04 -31.54 -42.56
C LEU A 416 26.09 -30.07 -42.96
N ASP A 417 25.42 -29.76 -44.06
CA ASP A 417 25.16 -28.39 -44.52
C ASP A 417 24.15 -27.69 -43.59
N ASP A 418 24.19 -26.35 -43.56
CA ASP A 418 23.45 -25.48 -42.62
C ASP A 418 21.92 -25.72 -42.55
N ASP A 419 21.30 -26.32 -43.59
CA ASP A 419 19.86 -26.59 -43.64
C ASP A 419 19.40 -27.77 -42.75
N GLU A 420 20.31 -28.66 -42.30
CA GLU A 420 19.97 -29.80 -41.42
C GLU A 420 20.05 -29.49 -39.90
N GLU A 421 20.61 -28.33 -39.51
CA GLU A 421 20.68 -27.91 -38.10
C GLU A 421 19.29 -27.56 -37.52
N GLU A 422 18.42 -26.89 -38.31
CA GLU A 422 17.04 -26.58 -37.89
C GLU A 422 16.18 -27.84 -37.75
N ALA A 423 16.37 -28.83 -38.63
CA ALA A 423 15.69 -30.13 -38.56
C ALA A 423 16.12 -30.93 -37.32
N SER A 424 17.40 -30.87 -36.97
CA SER A 424 17.96 -31.52 -35.79
C SER A 424 17.50 -30.86 -34.48
N TYR A 425 17.39 -29.53 -34.47
CA TYR A 425 16.91 -28.76 -33.32
C TYR A 425 15.41 -28.94 -33.08
N SER A 426 14.60 -28.91 -34.14
CA SER A 426 13.14 -29.16 -34.06
C SER A 426 12.82 -30.60 -33.62
N GLY A 427 13.56 -31.59 -34.11
CA GLY A 427 13.45 -32.98 -33.65
C GLY A 427 13.84 -33.17 -32.18
N MET A 428 14.89 -32.46 -31.71
CA MET A 428 15.30 -32.47 -30.30
C MET A 428 14.28 -31.75 -29.41
N LYS A 429 13.70 -30.64 -29.87
CA LYS A 429 12.63 -29.89 -29.19
C LYS A 429 11.39 -30.75 -28.98
N ALA A 430 10.97 -31.52 -29.99
CA ALA A 430 9.82 -32.42 -29.88
C ALA A 430 10.01 -33.51 -28.81
N LEU A 431 11.19 -34.12 -28.74
CA LEU A 431 11.52 -35.15 -27.75
C LEU A 431 11.56 -34.59 -26.32
N VAL A 432 12.12 -33.40 -26.11
CA VAL A 432 12.15 -32.74 -24.80
C VAL A 432 10.73 -32.35 -24.36
N VAL A 433 9.89 -31.85 -25.28
CA VAL A 433 8.49 -31.50 -24.99
C VAL A 433 7.65 -32.74 -24.66
N GLU A 434 7.88 -33.87 -25.30
CA GLU A 434 7.20 -35.13 -24.99
C GLU A 434 7.58 -35.66 -23.60
N GLU A 435 8.86 -35.57 -23.22
CA GLU A 435 9.34 -35.96 -21.88
C GLU A 435 8.78 -35.04 -20.79
N LEU A 436 8.68 -33.73 -21.05
CA LEU A 436 8.03 -32.76 -20.16
C LEU A 436 6.52 -33.02 -20.03
N LYS A 437 5.82 -33.36 -21.12
CA LYS A 437 4.38 -33.71 -21.11
C LYS A 437 4.07 -34.99 -20.33
N ASN A 438 5.02 -35.92 -20.30
CA ASN A 438 4.88 -37.14 -19.51
C ASN A 438 5.13 -36.91 -18.01
N TYR A 439 5.90 -35.87 -17.67
CA TYR A 439 6.25 -35.54 -16.29
C TYR A 439 5.27 -34.56 -15.63
N PHE A 440 4.89 -33.50 -16.34
CA PHE A 440 3.95 -32.49 -15.84
C PHE A 440 2.50 -32.87 -16.15
N ARG A 441 1.59 -32.59 -15.20
CA ARG A 441 0.16 -32.78 -15.45
C ARG A 441 -0.31 -31.83 -16.56
N PRO A 442 -1.23 -32.26 -17.44
CA PRO A 442 -1.77 -31.42 -18.50
C PRO A 442 -2.43 -30.14 -17.98
N GLU A 443 -2.94 -30.15 -16.75
CA GLU A 443 -3.50 -28.97 -16.06
C GLU A 443 -2.49 -27.83 -15.91
N LEU A 444 -1.21 -28.14 -15.61
CA LEU A 444 -0.15 -27.14 -15.45
C LEU A 444 0.31 -26.58 -16.80
N LEU A 445 0.35 -27.42 -17.84
CA LEU A 445 0.75 -27.01 -19.19
C LEU A 445 -0.31 -26.12 -19.85
N ASN A 446 -1.58 -26.49 -19.73
CA ASN A 446 -2.69 -25.68 -20.20
C ASN A 446 -2.68 -24.29 -19.55
N ARG A 447 -2.27 -24.18 -18.28
CA ARG A 447 -2.14 -22.92 -17.55
C ARG A 447 -1.08 -21.99 -18.16
N ILE A 448 0.06 -22.55 -18.54
CA ILE A 448 1.16 -21.79 -19.15
C ILE A 448 0.72 -21.26 -20.52
N ASP A 449 0.00 -22.08 -21.28
CA ASP A 449 -0.56 -21.69 -22.58
C ASP A 449 -1.62 -20.57 -22.43
N GLU A 450 -2.46 -20.62 -21.38
CA GLU A 450 -3.41 -19.55 -21.04
C GLU A 450 -2.69 -18.23 -20.71
N ILE A 451 -1.64 -18.28 -19.89
CA ILE A 451 -0.84 -17.09 -19.52
C ILE A 451 -0.19 -16.48 -20.78
N MET A 452 0.28 -17.31 -21.72
CA MET A 452 0.83 -16.81 -22.98
C MET A 452 -0.21 -16.12 -23.85
N MET A 453 -1.43 -16.67 -23.93
CA MET A 453 -2.54 -16.05 -24.65
C MET A 453 -2.92 -14.69 -24.05
N GLU A 454 -2.89 -14.53 -22.73
CA GLU A 454 -3.10 -13.23 -22.07
C GLU A 454 -2.03 -12.21 -22.47
N ILE A 455 -0.75 -12.61 -22.44
CA ILE A 455 0.37 -11.74 -22.85
C ILE A 455 0.23 -11.34 -24.33
N LEU A 456 -0.10 -12.29 -25.22
CA LEU A 456 -0.32 -12.02 -26.63
C LEU A 456 -1.44 -11.00 -26.84
N ASN A 457 -2.57 -11.16 -26.14
CA ASN A 457 -3.70 -10.24 -26.24
C ASN A 457 -3.33 -8.81 -25.81
N LEU A 458 -2.53 -8.64 -24.76
CA LEU A 458 -2.02 -7.33 -24.34
C LEU A 458 -1.14 -6.69 -25.42
N MET A 459 -0.26 -7.46 -26.06
CA MET A 459 0.60 -6.97 -27.14
C MET A 459 -0.20 -6.58 -28.38
N LEU A 460 -1.22 -7.36 -28.74
CA LEU A 460 -2.13 -7.04 -29.85
C LEU A 460 -3.00 -5.81 -29.53
N GLN A 461 -3.39 -5.62 -28.28
CA GLN A 461 -4.14 -4.43 -27.85
C GLN A 461 -3.28 -3.15 -27.94
N ASP A 462 -1.99 -3.23 -27.60
CA ASP A 462 -1.05 -2.13 -27.79
C ASP A 462 -0.91 -1.77 -29.29
N LEU A 463 -0.72 -2.77 -30.16
CA LEU A 463 -0.71 -2.58 -31.62
C LEU A 463 -2.01 -1.98 -32.15
N LYS A 464 -3.16 -2.46 -31.65
CA LYS A 464 -4.48 -1.92 -32.00
C LYS A 464 -4.61 -0.44 -31.62
N SER A 465 -4.13 -0.05 -30.44
CA SER A 465 -4.20 1.34 -30.00
C SER A 465 -3.37 2.28 -30.90
N ARG A 466 -2.17 1.83 -31.32
CA ARG A 466 -1.32 2.53 -32.29
C ARG A 466 -1.97 2.68 -33.66
N LEU A 467 -2.64 1.64 -34.15
CA LEU A 467 -3.35 1.67 -35.44
C LEU A 467 -4.62 2.54 -35.42
N VAL A 468 -5.37 2.51 -34.33
CA VAL A 468 -6.56 3.37 -34.16
C VAL A 468 -6.20 4.85 -34.18
N ALA A 469 -5.02 5.22 -33.65
CA ALA A 469 -4.50 6.59 -33.75
C ALA A 469 -4.23 7.03 -35.21
N LEU A 470 -3.99 6.07 -36.12
CA LEU A 470 -3.86 6.28 -37.56
C LEU A 470 -5.22 6.14 -38.30
N GLY A 471 -6.30 5.91 -37.56
CA GLY A 471 -7.66 5.77 -38.09
C GLY A 471 -8.00 4.39 -38.64
N VAL A 472 -7.20 3.35 -38.37
CA VAL A 472 -7.42 1.99 -38.89
C VAL A 472 -7.64 1.01 -37.74
N GLY A 473 -8.66 0.16 -37.82
CA GLY A 473 -8.90 -0.91 -36.87
C GLY A 473 -7.97 -2.10 -37.07
N LEU A 474 -7.68 -2.86 -36.01
CA LEU A 474 -6.96 -4.14 -36.09
C LEU A 474 -7.81 -5.28 -35.53
N GLU A 475 -7.96 -6.34 -36.32
CA GLU A 475 -8.49 -7.63 -35.90
C GLU A 475 -7.54 -8.75 -36.31
N VAL A 476 -7.25 -9.67 -35.40
CA VAL A 476 -6.41 -10.85 -35.65
C VAL A 476 -7.27 -12.10 -35.45
N SER A 477 -7.29 -12.97 -36.45
CA SER A 477 -8.05 -14.22 -36.38
C SER A 477 -7.48 -15.22 -35.36
N GLU A 478 -8.33 -16.06 -34.78
CA GLU A 478 -7.93 -17.04 -33.77
C GLU A 478 -6.84 -18.02 -34.25
N PRO A 479 -6.88 -18.54 -35.50
CA PRO A 479 -5.81 -19.39 -36.02
C PRO A 479 -4.44 -18.70 -36.07
N VAL A 480 -4.41 -17.38 -36.32
CA VAL A 480 -3.16 -16.60 -36.30
C VAL A 480 -2.65 -16.45 -34.86
N LYS A 481 -3.52 -16.24 -33.87
CA LYS A 481 -3.12 -16.18 -32.46
C LYS A 481 -2.54 -17.51 -31.98
N GLU A 482 -3.18 -18.63 -32.32
CA GLU A 482 -2.65 -19.96 -32.01
C GLU A 482 -1.28 -20.21 -32.66
N LEU A 483 -1.08 -19.75 -33.91
CA LEU A 483 0.20 -19.86 -34.61
C LEU A 483 1.30 -19.06 -33.87
N ILE A 484 0.98 -17.82 -33.45
CA ILE A 484 1.89 -16.96 -32.71
C ILE A 484 2.25 -17.58 -31.35
N CYS A 485 1.30 -18.16 -30.63
CA CYS A 485 1.60 -18.84 -29.36
C CYS A 485 2.49 -20.07 -29.55
N ARG A 486 2.27 -20.87 -30.60
CA ARG A 486 3.10 -22.05 -30.90
C ARG A 486 4.53 -21.68 -31.29
N GLN A 487 4.72 -20.61 -32.06
CA GLN A 487 6.04 -20.17 -32.53
C GLN A 487 6.76 -19.26 -31.53
N GLY A 488 6.01 -18.46 -30.77
CA GLY A 488 6.51 -17.51 -29.77
C GLY A 488 6.86 -18.15 -28.42
N TYR A 489 6.62 -19.46 -28.26
CA TYR A 489 7.03 -20.23 -27.09
C TYR A 489 8.37 -20.96 -27.32
N ASP A 490 9.34 -20.60 -26.50
CA ASP A 490 10.60 -21.33 -26.38
C ASP A 490 10.74 -21.90 -24.96
N PRO A 491 10.91 -23.22 -24.78
CA PRO A 491 11.11 -23.83 -23.47
C PRO A 491 12.31 -23.27 -22.67
N ALA A 492 13.34 -22.76 -23.34
CA ALA A 492 14.52 -22.18 -22.70
C ALA A 492 14.38 -20.67 -22.41
N TYR A 493 13.60 -19.95 -23.22
CA TYR A 493 13.47 -18.49 -23.13
C TYR A 493 12.06 -18.01 -22.75
N GLY A 494 11.12 -18.91 -22.50
CA GLY A 494 9.71 -18.62 -22.22
C GLY A 494 9.04 -17.84 -23.36
N ALA A 495 8.18 -16.89 -23.03
CA ALA A 495 7.50 -16.01 -23.98
C ALA A 495 8.40 -14.86 -24.52
N ARG A 496 9.72 -14.87 -24.28
CA ARG A 496 10.63 -13.82 -24.80
C ARG A 496 10.63 -13.71 -26.34
N PRO A 497 10.58 -14.82 -27.10
CA PRO A 497 10.48 -14.75 -28.56
C PRO A 497 9.12 -14.24 -29.05
N LEU A 498 8.08 -14.27 -28.21
CA LEU A 498 6.71 -13.88 -28.58
C LEU A 498 6.65 -12.50 -29.23
N ARG A 499 7.43 -11.53 -28.73
CA ARG A 499 7.49 -10.18 -29.33
C ARG A 499 8.00 -10.20 -30.76
N ARG A 500 9.05 -10.99 -31.02
CA ARG A 500 9.63 -11.14 -32.35
C ARG A 500 8.62 -11.82 -33.28
N THR A 501 7.97 -12.87 -32.82
CA THR A 501 6.93 -13.59 -33.58
C THR A 501 5.73 -12.69 -33.90
N VAL A 502 5.29 -11.85 -32.96
CA VAL A 502 4.24 -10.86 -33.22
C VAL A 502 4.70 -9.85 -34.28
N THR A 503 5.93 -9.38 -34.21
CA THR A 503 6.46 -8.46 -35.23
C THR A 503 6.50 -9.12 -36.61
N GLU A 504 7.06 -10.33 -36.73
CA GLU A 504 7.18 -11.04 -38.01
C GLU A 504 5.83 -11.46 -38.60
N ILE A 505 4.88 -11.92 -37.79
CA ILE A 505 3.59 -12.48 -38.26
C ILE A 505 2.51 -11.39 -38.42
N VAL A 506 2.59 -10.31 -37.66
CA VAL A 506 1.53 -9.30 -37.59
C VAL A 506 2.04 -7.92 -38.01
N GLU A 507 3.10 -7.40 -37.37
CA GLU A 507 3.55 -6.01 -37.57
C GLU A 507 4.20 -5.79 -38.96
N ASP A 508 5.00 -6.73 -39.44
CA ASP A 508 5.69 -6.64 -40.73
C ASP A 508 4.69 -6.70 -41.90
N PRO A 509 3.76 -7.69 -41.97
CA PRO A 509 2.74 -7.73 -43.01
C PRO A 509 1.79 -6.52 -42.97
N LEU A 510 1.49 -5.99 -41.78
CA LEU A 510 0.73 -4.75 -41.65
C LEU A 510 1.51 -3.57 -42.23
N SER A 511 2.79 -3.43 -41.87
CA SER A 511 3.64 -2.33 -42.34
C SER A 511 3.76 -2.32 -43.86
N GLU A 512 3.98 -3.48 -44.48
CA GLU A 512 4.00 -3.62 -45.93
C GLU A 512 2.68 -3.21 -46.59
N ALA A 513 1.55 -3.66 -46.03
CA ALA A 513 0.23 -3.32 -46.56
C ALA A 513 -0.12 -1.83 -46.39
N PHE A 514 0.36 -1.18 -45.32
CA PHE A 514 0.29 0.28 -45.15
C PHE A 514 1.14 1.03 -46.16
N LEU A 515 2.37 0.59 -46.41
CA LEU A 515 3.27 1.18 -47.40
C LEU A 515 2.74 1.02 -48.83
N ALA A 516 2.04 -0.09 -49.11
CA ALA A 516 1.37 -0.34 -50.39
C ALA A 516 0.09 0.53 -50.59
N GLY A 517 -0.36 1.26 -49.57
CA GLY A 517 -1.55 2.11 -49.63
C GLY A 517 -2.87 1.35 -49.59
N SER A 518 -2.88 0.13 -49.04
CA SER A 518 -4.04 -0.79 -49.04
C SER A 518 -5.15 -0.43 -48.04
N PHE A 519 -4.92 0.55 -47.15
CA PHE A 519 -5.88 0.95 -46.11
C PHE A 519 -6.18 2.45 -46.12
N LYS A 520 -7.45 2.79 -45.92
CA LYS A 520 -7.93 4.16 -45.71
C LYS A 520 -8.35 4.36 -44.24
N PRO A 521 -8.34 5.60 -43.73
CA PRO A 521 -8.91 5.92 -42.43
C PRO A 521 -10.38 5.49 -42.37
N GLY A 522 -10.72 4.61 -41.43
CA GLY A 522 -12.03 3.97 -41.25
C GLY A 522 -12.06 2.47 -41.54
N ASP A 523 -11.03 1.94 -42.23
CA ASP A 523 -10.92 0.51 -42.55
C ASP A 523 -10.44 -0.32 -41.35
N THR A 524 -10.72 -1.63 -41.37
CA THR A 524 -10.21 -2.59 -40.39
C THR A 524 -9.28 -3.57 -41.09
N ALA A 525 -8.01 -3.58 -40.68
CA ALA A 525 -7.02 -4.55 -41.10
C ALA A 525 -7.29 -5.87 -40.38
N PHE A 526 -7.55 -6.93 -41.16
CA PHE A 526 -7.83 -8.26 -40.66
C PHE A 526 -6.69 -9.22 -41.01
N VAL A 527 -6.01 -9.74 -39.99
CA VAL A 527 -4.87 -10.65 -40.14
C VAL A 527 -5.36 -12.10 -40.10
N VAL A 528 -5.14 -12.82 -41.20
CA VAL A 528 -5.59 -14.20 -41.43
C VAL A 528 -4.51 -15.06 -42.04
N LEU A 529 -4.56 -16.36 -41.79
CA LEU A 529 -3.76 -17.33 -42.52
C LEU A 529 -4.32 -17.50 -43.93
N ASP A 530 -3.45 -17.53 -44.93
CA ASP A 530 -3.81 -17.91 -46.29
C ASP A 530 -3.93 -19.44 -46.46
N ASP A 531 -4.31 -19.90 -47.65
CA ASP A 531 -4.50 -21.33 -47.95
C ASP A 531 -3.20 -22.14 -47.86
N THR A 532 -2.04 -21.48 -47.74
CA THR A 532 -0.71 -22.08 -47.54
C THR A 532 -0.24 -22.04 -46.08
N GLY A 533 -1.03 -21.44 -45.18
CA GLY A 533 -0.73 -21.32 -43.76
C GLY A 533 0.15 -20.12 -43.39
N ASN A 534 0.37 -19.17 -44.31
CA ASN A 534 1.18 -17.97 -44.07
C ASN A 534 0.28 -16.78 -43.65
N PRO A 535 0.77 -15.88 -42.79
CA PRO A 535 0.01 -14.71 -42.38
C PRO A 535 -0.15 -13.73 -43.55
N SER A 536 -1.40 -13.31 -43.77
CA SER A 536 -1.77 -12.31 -44.78
C SER A 536 -2.72 -11.29 -44.18
N VAL A 537 -2.59 -10.04 -44.59
CA VAL A 537 -3.48 -8.96 -44.16
C VAL A 537 -4.50 -8.67 -45.25
N ARG A 538 -5.79 -8.67 -44.89
CA ARG A 538 -6.90 -8.35 -45.78
C ARG A 538 -7.74 -7.22 -45.19
N THR A 539 -8.34 -6.41 -46.06
CA THR A 539 -9.35 -5.43 -45.64
C THR A 539 -10.68 -6.16 -45.49
N LYS A 540 -11.31 -6.06 -44.31
CA LYS A 540 -12.60 -6.72 -44.06
C LYS A 540 -13.72 -5.93 -44.79
N PRO A 541 -14.42 -6.50 -45.78
CA PRO A 541 -15.56 -5.83 -46.40
C PRO A 541 -16.79 -5.97 -45.50
N ASP A 542 -17.36 -4.84 -45.09
CA ASP A 542 -18.64 -4.70 -44.38
C ASP A 542 -18.81 -5.36 -43.01
N SER A 543 -18.43 -4.62 -41.96
CA SER A 543 -19.29 -4.20 -40.84
C SER A 543 -18.40 -3.60 -39.74
N TYR A 544 -18.76 -2.39 -39.28
CA TYR A 544 -17.96 -1.48 -38.43
C TYR A 544 -16.94 -0.62 -39.17
N THR A 545 -17.43 0.41 -39.86
CA THR A 545 -16.74 1.70 -39.92
C THR A 545 -16.38 2.13 -38.50
N VAL A 546 -15.09 2.28 -38.20
CA VAL A 546 -14.61 2.85 -36.93
C VAL A 546 -15.16 4.27 -36.81
N ARG A 547 -16.17 4.48 -35.94
CA ARG A 547 -16.57 5.82 -35.52
C ARG A 547 -15.51 6.33 -34.55
N VAL A 548 -14.93 7.48 -34.84
CA VAL A 548 -13.90 8.17 -34.03
C VAL A 548 -14.51 8.74 -32.73
N THR A 549 -15.28 7.95 -31.99
CA THR A 549 -15.94 8.38 -30.74
C THR A 549 -15.72 7.46 -29.54
N ASP A 550 -14.97 6.36 -29.64
CA ASP A 550 -14.64 5.54 -28.46
C ASP A 550 -13.34 6.03 -27.79
N LYS A 551 -13.39 7.28 -27.31
CA LYS A 551 -12.92 7.54 -25.95
C LYS A 551 -14.09 7.15 -25.06
N THR A 552 -13.84 6.53 -23.90
CA THR A 552 -14.82 6.00 -22.93
C THR A 552 -15.57 4.72 -23.33
N SER A 553 -15.03 3.57 -22.89
CA SER A 553 -15.77 2.46 -22.23
C SER A 553 -14.74 1.44 -21.74
N ILE A 554 -14.12 1.74 -20.59
CA ILE A 554 -13.36 0.76 -19.80
C ILE A 554 -14.39 0.21 -18.80
N ALA A 555 -14.67 -1.09 -18.92
CA ALA A 555 -15.37 -1.88 -17.92
C ALA A 555 -14.41 -2.96 -17.42
#